data_AF-A0A933WIF7-F1
#
_entry.id   AF-A0A933WIF7-F1
#
_cell.length_a   1.000
_cell.length_b   1.000
_cell.length_c   1.000
_cell.angle_alpha   90.00
_cell.angle_beta   90.00
_cell.angle_gamma   90.00
#
_symmetry.space_group_name_H-M   'P 1'
#
loop_
_entity.id
_entity.type
_entity.pdbx_description
1 polymer ?
#
loop_
_entity_poly.entity_id
_entity_poly.type
_entity_poly.pdbx_seq_one_letter_code
_entity_poly.pdbx_strand_id
1 'polypeptide(L)' 'MEAHLLELVNRISELLKRDGSRLSIAESCTGGFVTHIITNVPGASKFLELSIVCYSKDSKIKVL' A
#
# COMPACT_ATOMS: atom_id res chain seq x y z
N MET A 1 15.12 -10.99 -4.33
CA MET A 1 14.11 -10.01 -4.78
C MET A 1 13.06 -9.77 -3.70
N GLU A 2 12.44 -10.81 -3.14
CA GLU A 2 11.45 -10.67 -2.04
C GLU A 2 12.03 -10.09 -0.75
N ALA A 3 13.26 -10.45 -0.36
CA ALA A 3 13.89 -9.96 0.87
C ALA A 3 14.03 -8.43 0.93
N HIS A 4 14.39 -7.80 -0.20
CA HIS A 4 14.56 -6.35 -0.26
C HIS A 4 13.22 -5.60 -0.18
N LEU A 5 12.17 -6.15 -0.78
CA LEU A 5 10.82 -5.59 -0.66
C LEU A 5 10.32 -5.67 0.78
N LEU A 6 10.54 -6.80 1.45
CA LEU A 6 10.15 -6.97 2.85
C LEU A 6 10.87 -5.97 3.77
N GLU A 7 12.17 -5.76 3.54
CA GLU A 7 12.95 -4.75 4.26
C GLU A 7 12.36 -3.34 4.07
N LEU A 8 12.00 -2.97 2.83
CA LEU A 8 11.42 -1.66 2.52
C LEU A 8 10.06 -1.46 3.21
N VAL A 9 9.17 -2.46 3.18
CA VAL A 9 7.86 -2.37 3.85
C VAL A 9 8.03 -2.26 5.36
N ASN A 10 8.96 -2.99 5.96
CA ASN A 10 9.23 -2.90 7.39
C ASN A 10 9.66 -1.48 7.79
N ARG A 11 10.57 -0.87 7.02
CA ARG A 11 10.98 0.53 7.22
C ARG A 11 9.82 1.52 7.10
N ILE A 12 8.95 1.33 6.11
CA ILE A 12 7.74 2.16 5.93
C ILE A 12 6.81 2.01 7.14
N SER A 13 6.56 0.77 7.58
CA SER A 13 5.74 0.46 8.75
C SER A 13 6.26 1.13 10.02
N GLU A 14 7.57 1.08 10.25
CA GLU A 14 8.21 1.71 11.41
C GLU A 14 8.05 3.24 11.41
N LEU A 15 8.28 3.88 10.26
CA LEU A 15 8.13 5.33 10.10
C LEU A 15 6.68 5.77 10.34
N LEU A 16 5.72 5.10 9.70
CA LEU A 16 4.29 5.42 9.85
C LEU A 16 3.80 5.22 11.28
N LYS A 17 4.22 4.13 11.95
CA LYS A 17 3.87 3.87 13.35
C LYS A 17 4.47 4.93 14.30
N ARG A 18 5.73 5.31 14.08
CA ARG A 18 6.41 6.33 14.89
C ARG A 18 5.71 7.69 14.78
N ASP A 19 5.30 8.04 13.56
CA ASP A 19 4.72 9.34 13.27
C ASP A 19 3.18 9.35 13.42
N GLY A 20 2.57 8.25 13.88
CA GLY A 20 1.12 8.11 14.06
C GLY A 20 0.31 8.23 12.75
N SER A 21 0.96 8.07 11.61
CA SER A 21 0.41 8.33 10.28
C SER A 21 -0.16 7.06 9.64
N ARG A 22 -1.06 7.24 8.68
CA ARG A 22 -1.68 6.16 7.91
C ARG A 22 -1.36 6.29 6.42
N LEU A 23 -1.32 5.17 5.74
CA LEU A 23 -1.00 5.02 4.32
C LEU A 23 -2.28 4.70 3.53
N SER A 24 -2.47 5.38 2.41
CA SER A 24 -3.48 5.04 1.41
C SER A 24 -2.81 4.80 0.06
N ILE A 25 -3.30 3.82 -0.70
CA ILE A 25 -2.71 3.39 -1.96
C ILE A 25 -3.75 3.50 -3.08
N ALA A 26 -3.36 4.09 -4.21
CA ALA A 26 -4.13 4.08 -5.45
C ALA A 26 -3.26 3.47 -6.57
N GLU A 27 -3.70 2.36 -7.14
CA GLU A 27 -2.95 1.59 -8.15
C GLU A 27 -3.62 1.63 -9.52
N SER A 28 -2.81 1.53 -10.59
CA SER A 28 -3.29 1.30 -11.97
C SER A 28 -2.54 0.11 -12.56
N CYS A 29 -1.40 0.33 -13.23
CA CYS A 29 -0.65 -0.73 -13.94
C CYS A 29 -0.09 -1.83 -13.02
N THR A 30 0.13 -1.53 -11.74
CA THR A 30 0.59 -2.51 -10.75
C THR A 30 -0.51 -3.49 -10.32
N GLY A 31 -1.78 -3.19 -10.59
CA GLY A 31 -2.89 -4.15 -10.47
C GLY A 31 -3.15 -4.70 -9.07
N GLY A 32 -2.69 -4.03 -8.01
CA GLY A 32 -2.79 -4.52 -6.63
C GLY A 32 -1.49 -5.11 -6.08
N PHE A 33 -0.41 -5.18 -6.88
CA PHE A 33 0.86 -5.77 -6.44
C PHE A 33 1.51 -4.99 -5.30
N VAL A 34 1.38 -3.66 -5.27
CA VAL A 34 1.92 -2.86 -4.15
C VAL A 34 1.14 -3.17 -2.88
N THR A 35 -0.20 -3.21 -2.96
CA THR A 35 -1.06 -3.59 -1.84
C THR A 35 -0.73 -4.99 -1.36
N HIS A 36 -0.57 -5.97 -2.26
CA HIS A 36 -0.19 -7.33 -1.91
C HIS A 36 1.09 -7.36 -1.07
N ILE A 37 2.15 -6.67 -1.52
CA ILE A 37 3.42 -6.56 -0.79
C ILE A 37 3.24 -5.93 0.59
N ILE A 38 2.47 -4.85 0.70
CA ILE A 38 2.20 -4.17 1.97
C ILE A 38 1.42 -5.08 2.93
N THR A 39 0.38 -5.74 2.43
CA THR A 39 -0.51 -6.61 3.24
C THR A 39 0.14 -7.92 3.66
N ASN A 40 1.22 -8.34 3.01
CA ASN A 40 2.01 -9.51 3.40
C ASN A 40 2.80 -9.28 4.69
N VAL A 41 2.93 -8.04 5.18
CA VAL A 41 3.56 -7.75 6.48
C VAL A 41 2.52 -7.83 7.62
N PRO A 42 2.75 -8.67 8.64
CA PRO A 42 1.85 -8.77 9.78
C PRO A 42 1.57 -7.43 10.45
N GLY A 43 0.28 -7.15 10.69
CA GLY A 43 -0.15 -5.89 11.30
C GLY A 43 -0.23 -4.71 10.33
N ALA A 44 -0.23 -4.96 9.01
CA ALA A 44 -0.45 -3.93 7.98
C ALA A 44 -1.69 -3.05 8.26
N SER A 45 -2.77 -3.61 8.80
CA SER A 45 -4.00 -2.88 9.16
C SER A 45 -3.80 -1.76 10.18
N LYS A 46 -2.68 -1.76 10.93
CA LYS A 46 -2.37 -0.68 11.88
C LYS A 46 -1.97 0.62 11.17
N PHE A 47 -1.45 0.54 9.96
CA PHE A 47 -0.94 1.69 9.22
C PHE A 47 -1.51 1.82 7.80
N LEU A 48 -2.04 0.78 7.19
CA LEU A 48 -2.76 0.85 5.91
C LEU A 48 -4.23 1.21 6.18
N GLU A 49 -4.69 2.33 5.64
CA GLU A 49 -6.06 2.82 5.75
C GLU A 49 -6.93 2.39 4.57
N LEU A 50 -6.43 2.59 3.35
CA LEU A 50 -7.19 2.40 2.13
C LEU A 50 -6.30 1.86 1.02
N SER A 51 -6.83 0.96 0.21
CA SER A 51 -6.25 0.62 -1.08
C SER A 51 -7.32 0.54 -2.16
N ILE A 52 -7.03 1.15 -3.30
CA ILE A 52 -7.90 1.19 -4.47
C ILE A 52 -7.08 0.80 -5.71
N VAL A 53 -7.62 -0.09 -6.53
CA VAL A 53 -7.09 -0.37 -7.88
C VAL A 53 -8.05 0.21 -8.91
N CYS A 54 -7.58 1.18 -9.70
CA CYS A 54 -8.35 1.88 -10.73
C CYS A 54 -7.57 1.94 -12.04
N TYR A 55 -7.88 1.03 -12.96
CA TYR A 55 -7.11 0.85 -14.19
C TYR A 55 -7.51 1.84 -15.31
N SER A 56 -8.80 1.93 -15.63
CA SER A 56 -9.28 2.80 -16.71
C SER A 56 -9.31 4.28 -16.28
N LYS A 57 -9.28 5.20 -17.24
CA LYS A 57 -9.50 6.63 -16.99
C LYS A 57 -10.84 6.87 -16.29
N ASP A 58 -11.89 6.20 -16.76
CA ASP A 58 -13.24 6.35 -16.21
C ASP A 58 -13.33 5.83 -14.78
N SER A 59 -12.67 4.71 -14.48
CA SER A 59 -12.56 4.18 -13.11
C SER A 59 -11.83 5.17 -12.18
N LYS A 60 -10.75 5.81 -12.64
CA LYS A 60 -10.03 6.83 -11.86
C LYS A 60 -10.96 7.98 -11.52
N ILE A 61 -11.65 8.56 -12.50
CA ILE A 61 -12.57 9.70 -12.29
C ILE A 61 -13.74 9.34 -11.36
N LYS A 62 -14.22 8.09 -11.41
CA LYS A 62 -15.37 7.66 -10.60
C LYS A 62 -15.02 7.40 -9.13
N VAL A 63 -13.80 6.95 -8.85
CA VAL A 63 -13.43 6.36 -7.55
C VAL A 63 -12.43 7.22 -6.77
N LEU A 64 -11.58 7.99 -7.45
CA LEU A 64 -10.55 8.85 -6.87
C LEU A 64 -10.90 10.32 -7.05
#